data_AF-A0A844C1Z3-F1
#
_entry.id   AF-A0A844C1Z3-F1
#
_cell.length_a   1.000
_cell.length_b   1.000
_cell.length_c   1.000
_cell.angle_alpha   90.00
_cell.angle_beta   90.00
_cell.angle_gamma   90.00
#
_symmetry.space_group_name_H-M   'P 1'
#
loop_
_entity.id
_entity.type
_entity.pdbx_description
1 polymer ?
#
loop_
_entity_poly.entity_id
_entity_poly.type
_entity_poly.pdbx_seq_one_letter_code
_entity_poly.pdbx_strand_id
1 'polypeptide(L)'
;MFFWGSNGPEIQFDINGKGMGETLEIEEETAYVTLNLNVFNPLGGLESIAFYKGKINSDKRFKKIKEVFFIGDQDKFNYQLNSLISVEKNEIYRVEVIAKVGAVTVIPESDSYDRGFAYSNPIWIG
;
A
#
# COMPACT_ATOMS: atom_id res chain seq x y z
N MET A 1 12.27 7.99 7.09
CA MET A 1 11.42 8.82 6.22
C MET A 1 11.43 8.15 4.85
N PHE A 2 10.38 7.40 4.52
CA PHE A 2 10.30 6.59 3.30
C PHE A 2 9.43 7.36 2.29
N PHE A 3 10.02 7.83 1.19
CA PHE A 3 9.30 8.67 0.23
C PHE A 3 8.55 7.83 -0.80
N TRP A 4 7.26 8.14 -0.93
CA TRP A 4 6.37 7.80 -2.02
C TRP A 4 5.58 9.04 -2.45
N GLY A 5 5.00 9.03 -3.64
CA GLY A 5 3.97 9.99 -4.00
C GLY A 5 2.72 9.75 -3.15
N SER A 6 2.44 10.68 -2.24
CA SER A 6 1.17 10.75 -1.51
C SER A 6 0.70 12.18 -1.51
N ASN A 7 -0.60 12.35 -1.59
CA ASN A 7 -1.27 13.60 -1.30
C ASN A 7 -2.28 13.39 -0.17
N GLY A 8 -1.99 12.64 0.89
CA GLY A 8 -2.87 12.55 2.05
C GLY A 8 -2.70 11.26 2.85
N PRO A 9 -3.06 10.09 2.27
CA PRO A 9 -2.91 8.83 2.97
C PRO A 9 -1.45 8.50 3.29
N GLU A 10 -1.23 7.94 4.47
CA GLU A 10 0.02 7.40 4.96
C GLU A 10 -0.05 5.88 4.97
N ILE A 11 1.06 5.24 4.58
CA ILE A 11 1.19 3.78 4.50
C ILE A 11 2.37 3.37 5.38
N GLN A 12 2.18 2.39 6.25
CA GLN A 12 3.26 1.62 6.86
C GLN A 12 3.08 0.17 6.44
N PHE A 13 4.02 -0.34 5.65
CA PHE A 13 3.96 -1.67 5.05
C PHE A 13 5.28 -2.39 5.32
N ASP A 14 5.20 -3.60 5.86
CA ASP A 14 6.35 -4.49 6.02
C ASP A 14 5.99 -5.95 5.74
N ILE A 15 6.98 -6.72 5.32
CA ILE A 15 6.93 -8.17 5.21
C ILE A 15 8.06 -8.72 6.08
N ASN A 16 7.67 -9.47 7.11
CA ASN A 16 8.57 -10.05 8.11
C ASN A 16 9.54 -9.02 8.74
N GLY A 17 9.04 -7.80 9.01
CA GLY A 17 9.83 -6.71 9.57
C GLY A 17 10.72 -5.96 8.58
N LYS A 18 10.72 -6.34 7.29
CA LYS A 18 11.36 -5.55 6.22
C LYS A 18 10.38 -4.55 5.67
N GLY A 19 10.68 -3.28 5.84
CA GLY A 19 9.85 -2.17 5.42
C GLY A 19 9.96 -1.85 3.94
N MET A 20 9.13 -0.90 3.51
CA MET A 20 9.12 -0.38 2.14
C MET A 20 10.51 0.09 1.68
N GLY A 21 10.94 -0.39 0.51
CA GLY A 21 12.26 -0.09 -0.04
C GLY A 21 13.36 -1.08 0.39
N GLU A 22 13.02 -2.11 1.16
CA GLU A 22 13.96 -3.15 1.58
C GLU A 22 13.74 -4.48 0.85
N THR A 23 14.75 -5.35 0.94
CA THR A 23 14.68 -6.75 0.49
C THR A 23 14.55 -7.68 1.70
N LEU A 24 13.62 -8.63 1.61
CA LEU A 24 13.52 -9.78 2.50
C LEU A 24 14.19 -10.98 1.82
N GLU A 25 15.30 -11.45 2.39
CA GLU A 25 15.97 -12.67 1.96
C GLU A 25 15.23 -13.89 2.54
N ILE A 26 14.91 -14.87 1.70
CA ILE A 26 14.36 -16.16 2.14
C ILE A 26 15.33 -17.30 1.78
N GLU A 27 15.45 -18.29 2.65
CA GLU A 27 16.37 -19.41 2.41
C GLU A 27 15.84 -20.34 1.29
N GLU A 28 14.56 -20.68 1.37
CA GLU A 28 13.85 -21.57 0.44
C GLU A 28 13.29 -20.82 -0.77
N GLU A 29 12.89 -21.54 -1.82
CA GLU A 29 12.24 -20.94 -3.00
C GLU A 29 10.88 -20.30 -2.65
N THR A 30 10.21 -20.82 -1.63
CA THR A 30 8.92 -20.34 -1.13
C THR A 30 8.94 -20.33 0.39
N ALA A 31 8.41 -19.27 1.01
CA ALA A 31 8.31 -19.16 2.46
C ALA A 31 6.96 -18.57 2.89
N TYR A 32 6.48 -18.97 4.07
CA TYR A 32 5.33 -18.33 4.71
C TYR A 32 5.81 -17.25 5.66
N VAL A 33 5.39 -16.01 5.43
CA VAL A 33 5.88 -14.84 6.17
C VAL A 33 4.72 -13.93 6.57
N THR A 34 4.92 -13.14 7.62
CA THR A 34 3.92 -12.18 8.08
C THR A 34 3.99 -10.90 7.26
N LEU A 35 2.84 -10.47 6.75
CA LEU A 35 2.64 -9.15 6.15
C LEU A 35 1.90 -8.26 7.15
N ASN A 36 2.42 -7.06 7.37
CA ASN A 36 1.80 -6.04 8.19
C ASN A 36 1.50 -4.80 7.34
N LEU A 37 0.33 -4.22 7.55
CA LEU A 37 -0.07 -2.97 6.92
C LEU A 37 -0.82 -2.12 7.94
N ASN A 38 -0.39 -0.87 8.09
CA ASN A 38 -1.17 0.20 8.71
C ASN A 38 -1.37 1.31 7.67
N VAL A 39 -2.62 1.73 7.49
CA VAL A 39 -2.97 2.86 6.62
C VAL A 39 -3.76 3.85 7.43
N PHE A 40 -3.46 5.13 7.24
CA PHE A 40 -4.15 6.23 7.88
C PHE A 40 -4.29 7.39 6.90
N ASN A 41 -5.45 8.04 6.83
CA ASN A 41 -5.60 9.32 6.15
C ASN A 41 -6.22 10.34 7.12
N PRO A 42 -5.52 11.40 7.51
CA PRO A 42 -6.05 12.39 8.44
C PRO A 42 -7.14 13.28 7.81
N LEU A 43 -7.26 13.30 6.48
CA LEU A 43 -8.08 14.28 5.75
C LEU A 43 -9.47 13.75 5.36
N GLY A 44 -9.71 12.44 5.47
CA GLY A 44 -10.98 11.85 5.10
C GLY A 44 -10.94 10.31 5.08
N GLY A 45 -12.11 9.70 4.91
CA GLY A 45 -12.24 8.24 4.85
C GLY A 45 -11.45 7.60 3.70
N LEU A 46 -10.92 6.41 3.97
CA LEU A 46 -10.32 5.51 2.98
C LEU A 46 -11.41 4.95 2.06
N GLU A 47 -11.11 4.83 0.76
CA GLU A 47 -12.01 4.25 -0.25
C GLU A 47 -11.58 2.82 -0.60
N SER A 48 -10.29 2.65 -0.93
CA SER A 48 -9.74 1.34 -1.24
C SER A 48 -8.26 1.19 -0.88
N ILE A 49 -7.87 -0.06 -0.67
CA ILE A 49 -6.47 -0.47 -0.51
C ILE A 49 -6.22 -1.65 -1.44
N ALA A 50 -5.29 -1.49 -2.38
CA ALA A 50 -4.92 -2.51 -3.35
C ALA A 50 -3.53 -3.06 -3.05
N PHE A 51 -3.40 -4.39 -3.03
CA PHE A 51 -2.14 -5.11 -2.90
C PHE A 51 -1.72 -5.61 -4.26
N TYR A 52 -0.44 -5.44 -4.57
CA TYR A 52 0.15 -5.86 -5.83
C TYR A 52 1.34 -6.77 -5.59
N LYS A 53 1.51 -7.72 -6.51
CA LYS A 53 2.62 -8.67 -6.57
C LYS A 53 3.16 -8.71 -7.99
N GLY A 54 4.48 -8.84 -8.13
CA GLY A 54 5.16 -8.98 -9.41
C GLY A 54 6.34 -9.94 -9.33
N LYS A 55 7.02 -10.12 -10.45
CA LYS A 55 8.33 -10.80 -10.52
C LYS A 55 9.41 -9.78 -10.88
N ILE A 56 10.57 -9.89 -10.23
CA ILE A 56 11.76 -9.11 -10.56
C ILE A 56 12.15 -9.46 -12.01
N ASN A 57 12.44 -8.44 -12.82
CA ASN A 57 12.78 -8.54 -14.26
C ASN A 57 11.65 -8.98 -15.22
N SER A 58 10.40 -8.94 -14.80
CA SER A 58 9.25 -9.11 -15.71
C SER A 58 8.84 -7.79 -16.36
N ASP A 59 8.52 -7.83 -17.66
CA ASP A 59 7.94 -6.68 -18.41
C ASP A 59 6.62 -6.20 -17.79
N LYS A 60 5.90 -7.07 -17.08
CA LYS A 60 4.70 -6.74 -16.30
C LYS A 60 5.09 -6.61 -14.83
N ARG A 61 5.44 -5.40 -14.40
CA ARG A 61 6.03 -5.14 -13.07
C ARG A 61 5.12 -5.52 -11.90
N PHE A 62 3.80 -5.36 -12.01
CA PHE A 62 2.86 -5.62 -10.91
C PHE A 62 1.50 -6.11 -11.40
N LYS A 63 0.94 -7.11 -10.71
CA LYS A 63 -0.43 -7.60 -10.82
C LYS A 63 -1.16 -7.32 -9.50
N LYS A 64 -2.36 -6.72 -9.57
CA LYS A 64 -3.22 -6.58 -8.38
C LYS A 64 -3.66 -7.97 -7.92
N ILE A 65 -3.39 -8.30 -6.66
CA ILE A 65 -3.71 -9.62 -6.08
C ILE A 65 -4.86 -9.56 -5.09
N LYS A 66 -5.10 -8.40 -4.48
CA LYS A 66 -6.19 -8.19 -3.54
C LYS A 66 -6.57 -6.72 -3.53
N GLU A 67 -7.84 -6.44 -3.30
CA GLU A 67 -8.34 -5.09 -3.06
C GLU A 67 -9.35 -5.13 -1.91
N VAL A 68 -9.23 -4.18 -0.99
CA VAL A 68 -10.16 -3.97 0.11
C VAL A 68 -10.91 -2.69 -0.21
N PHE A 69 -12.24 -2.77 -0.23
CA PHE A 69 -13.11 -1.61 -0.39
C PHE A 69 -13.79 -1.28 0.93
N PHE A 70 -13.90 0.01 1.23
CA PHE A 70 -14.64 0.51 2.38
C PHE A 70 -15.96 1.10 1.91
N ILE A 71 -17.03 0.31 2.06
CA ILE A 71 -18.39 0.66 1.64
C ILE A 71 -19.21 1.02 2.89
N GLY A 72 -19.92 2.14 2.84
CA GLY A 72 -20.84 2.59 3.89
C GLY A 72 -20.68 4.06 4.25
N ASP A 73 -21.57 4.55 5.10
CA ASP A 73 -21.66 5.98 5.46
C ASP A 73 -20.68 6.40 6.56
N GLN A 74 -20.01 5.44 7.20
CA GLN A 74 -18.97 5.73 8.20
C GLN A 74 -17.60 5.81 7.54
N ASP A 75 -17.00 6.99 7.61
CA ASP A 75 -15.63 7.20 7.16
C ASP A 75 -14.65 6.39 8.01
N LYS A 76 -13.94 5.47 7.36
CA LYS A 76 -12.82 4.76 7.95
C LYS A 76 -11.55 5.52 7.66
N PHE A 77 -11.03 6.22 8.66
CA PHE A 77 -9.78 6.99 8.52
C PHE A 77 -8.54 6.11 8.63
N ASN A 78 -8.65 4.92 9.23
CA ASN A 78 -7.55 3.99 9.43
C ASN A 78 -7.91 2.54 9.07
N TYR A 79 -6.90 1.77 8.68
CA TYR A 79 -7.00 0.34 8.43
C TYR A 79 -5.73 -0.38 8.89
N GLN A 80 -5.89 -1.53 9.53
CA GLN A 80 -4.78 -2.40 9.93
C GLN A 80 -5.00 -3.81 9.41
N LEU A 81 -3.92 -4.44 8.96
CA LEU A 81 -3.91 -5.83 8.52
C LEU A 81 -2.64 -6.50 9.01
N ASN A 82 -2.79 -7.65 9.65
CA ASN A 82 -1.74 -8.62 9.89
C ASN A 82 -2.18 -9.92 9.21
N SER A 83 -1.37 -10.45 8.29
CA SER A 83 -1.73 -11.64 7.51
C SER A 83 -0.51 -12.51 7.25
N LEU A 84 -0.67 -13.82 7.38
CA LEU A 84 0.30 -14.78 6.86
C LEU A 84 0.13 -14.87 5.33
N ILE A 85 1.22 -14.75 4.58
CA ILE A 85 1.24 -14.87 3.12
C ILE A 85 2.34 -15.86 2.70
N SER A 86 2.16 -16.47 1.53
CA SER A 86 3.23 -17.20 0.84
C SER A 86 3.95 -16.25 -0.12
N VAL A 87 5.27 -16.19 -0.02
CA VAL A 87 6.18 -15.43 -0.89
C VAL A 87 7.15 -16.37 -1.59
N GLU A 88 7.55 -16.02 -2.80
CA GLU A 88 8.57 -16.76 -3.55
C GLU A 88 9.78 -15.86 -3.85
N LYS A 89 10.94 -16.47 -4.09
CA LYS A 89 12.10 -15.73 -4.57
C LYS A 89 11.78 -14.98 -5.86
N ASN A 90 12.50 -13.88 -6.05
CA ASN A 90 12.32 -12.97 -7.17
C ASN A 90 10.93 -12.34 -7.26
N GLU A 91 10.25 -12.16 -6.12
CA GLU A 91 8.98 -11.44 -6.07
C GLU A 91 9.13 -10.01 -5.60
N ILE A 92 8.14 -9.20 -5.94
CA ILE A 92 8.08 -7.79 -5.55
C ILE A 92 6.66 -7.44 -5.13
N TYR A 93 6.51 -6.77 -3.99
CA TYR A 93 5.21 -6.45 -3.40
C TYR A 93 5.07 -4.94 -3.19
N ARG A 94 3.87 -4.39 -3.44
CA ARG A 94 3.55 -2.99 -3.11
C ARG A 94 2.08 -2.85 -2.72
N VAL A 95 1.76 -1.72 -2.08
CA VAL A 95 0.40 -1.35 -1.69
C VAL A 95 0.05 0.00 -2.31
N GLU A 96 -1.20 0.17 -2.73
CA GLU A 96 -1.77 1.46 -3.11
C GLU A 96 -3.01 1.73 -2.28
N VAL A 97 -3.23 3.01 -1.95
CA VAL A 97 -4.35 3.48 -1.14
C VAL A 97 -5.02 4.62 -1.87
N ILE A 98 -6.35 4.58 -1.90
CA ILE A 98 -7.20 5.69 -2.34
C ILE A 98 -8.07 6.12 -1.17
N ALA A 99 -8.23 7.42 -0.99
CA ALA A 99 -9.07 8.03 0.02
C ALA A 99 -9.92 9.15 -0.57
N LYS A 100 -11.03 9.48 0.11
CA LYS A 100 -12.01 10.46 -0.35
C LYS A 100 -11.40 11.85 -0.55
N VAL A 101 -10.46 12.23 0.32
CA VAL A 101 -9.86 13.57 0.36
C VAL A 101 -8.35 13.45 0.50
N GLY A 102 -7.64 14.24 -0.31
CA GLY A 102 -6.21 14.47 -0.22
C GLY A 102 -5.84 15.87 0.27
N ALA A 103 -4.56 16.08 0.55
CA ALA A 103 -3.93 17.36 0.86
C ALA A 103 -4.00 18.23 -0.39
N VAL A 104 -4.87 19.23 -0.36
CA VAL A 104 -5.08 20.18 -1.44
C VAL A 104 -4.01 21.27 -1.36
N THR A 105 -3.40 21.61 -2.49
CA THR A 105 -2.79 22.94 -2.64
C THR A 105 -3.96 23.91 -2.81
N VAL A 106 -4.29 24.71 -1.80
CA VAL A 106 -5.51 25.55 -1.76
C VAL A 106 -5.73 26.26 -3.11
N ILE A 107 -6.75 25.85 -3.87
CA ILE A 107 -7.31 26.60 -5.00
C ILE A 107 -8.62 27.22 -4.47
N PRO A 108 -8.67 28.54 -4.24
CA PRO A 108 -9.77 29.19 -3.50
C PRO A 108 -11.17 29.10 -4.14
N GLU A 109 -11.31 28.54 -5.33
CA GLU A 109 -12.51 28.68 -6.17
C GLU A 109 -13.20 27.36 -6.57
N SER A 110 -12.81 26.21 -6.03
CA SER A 110 -13.47 24.92 -6.32
C SER A 110 -13.93 24.18 -5.08
N ASP A 111 -15.24 23.91 -4.98
CA ASP A 111 -15.86 23.01 -3.98
C ASP A 111 -15.50 21.52 -4.18
N SER A 112 -14.56 21.21 -5.09
CA SER A 112 -14.06 19.87 -5.34
C SER A 112 -12.74 19.64 -4.62
N TYR A 113 -12.74 18.74 -3.63
CA TYR A 113 -11.51 18.20 -3.06
C TYR A 113 -10.91 17.16 -4.02
N ASP A 114 -9.58 17.19 -4.20
CA ASP A 114 -8.87 16.10 -4.88
C ASP A 114 -8.89 14.84 -4.02
N ARG A 115 -9.00 13.66 -4.67
CA ARG A 115 -8.89 12.38 -3.97
C ARG A 115 -7.49 12.19 -3.39
N GLY A 116 -7.45 11.60 -2.21
CA GLY A 116 -6.21 11.18 -1.58
C GLY A 116 -5.70 9.90 -2.25
N PHE A 117 -4.41 9.83 -2.52
CA PHE A 117 -3.73 8.64 -2.99
C PHE A 117 -2.39 8.48 -2.27
N ALA A 118 -1.96 7.23 -2.12
CA ALA A 118 -0.59 6.88 -1.76
C ALA A 118 -0.22 5.56 -2.41
N TYR A 119 1.04 5.37 -2.75
CA TYR A 119 1.58 4.08 -3.18
C TYR A 119 2.83 3.77 -2.38
N SER A 120 3.07 2.52 -1.98
CA SER A 120 4.27 2.19 -1.23
C SER A 120 5.48 2.07 -2.17
N ASN A 121 6.69 2.33 -1.64
CA ASN A 121 7.85 1.70 -2.25
C ASN A 121 7.71 0.18 -2.17
N PRO A 122 8.24 -0.56 -3.15
CA PRO A 122 8.12 -2.00 -3.12
C PRO A 122 8.99 -2.62 -2.05
N ILE A 123 8.64 -3.85 -1.67
CA ILE A 123 9.48 -4.78 -0.92
C ILE A 123 9.86 -5.91 -1.87
N TRP A 124 11.14 -6.24 -1.93
CA TRP A 124 11.66 -7.31 -2.78
C TRP A 124 11.84 -8.59 -1.97
N ILE A 125 11.65 -9.75 -2.60
CA ILE A 125 11.93 -11.06 -2.03
C ILE A 125 13.16 -11.64 -2.74
N GLY A 126 14.27 -11.76 -2.01
CA GLY A 126 15.55 -12.30 -2.44
C GLY A 126 15.66 -13.80 -2.17
#